data_AF-A0AAQ1HPU2-F1
#
_entry.id   AF-A0AAQ1HPU2-F1
#
_cell.length_a   1.000
_cell.length_b   1.000
_cell.length_c   1.000
_cell.angle_alpha   90.00
_cell.angle_beta   90.00
_cell.angle_gamma   90.00
#
_symmetry.space_group_name_H-M   'P 1'
#
loop_
_entity.id
_entity.type
_entity.pdbx_description
1 polymer ?
#
loop_
_entity_poly.entity_id
_entity_poly.type
_entity_poly.pdbx_seq_one_letter_code
_entity_poly.pdbx_strand_id
1 'polypeptide(L)'
;MNHKPYLLPLLLSAGLACLGGQAQAKVSPEEAARLGQDLTPMGAEKAGNADGSIPAWSGKWRGAPPQVNYTPGDRYADPYADEKPLFVITAQNMEQYASRLTDGERALFKRYPATFRMPVYPSHRDFRMNEKVEANIKANATSAELVEGGNAVRNAFGASPFPIPRNGYELMWNHALQARANSEEAVYDQAVIYSNGNQALQTVHYQILAPWCDPKGSLQNYDGGIMSHFMITTLKPVRSKGEIIGGNEFFDPVASPRQSWQYLPGTRRVRRAPTVGYDTPTGAGGFRTIDEDRLFNGAPDRYEWKLVGKKEIYIPYNNYKLDDPSVKYSQLLTPNHINPDYMRYELHRVWVVEATLKPGARHIYGKRTLYLDEDSWSAALADNYDNRGQLWRTNMQTSVYAYDIQVNQARVALFHDLIAGSYLADRMANEQQPPQLNTAKYDDNYFTAANMRKLGQ
;
A
#
# COMPACT_ATOMS: atom_id res chain seq x y z
N MET A 1 -43.97 71.83 10.41
CA MET A 1 -44.58 70.63 9.80
C MET A 1 -43.51 69.56 9.71
N ASN A 2 -43.84 68.35 10.18
CA ASN A 2 -42.93 67.34 10.68
C ASN A 2 -41.99 66.72 9.63
N HIS A 3 -40.68 66.86 9.82
CA HIS A 3 -39.69 65.97 9.22
C HIS A 3 -38.83 65.35 10.33
N LYS A 4 -38.84 64.02 10.39
CA LYS A 4 -38.22 63.18 11.43
C LYS A 4 -36.68 63.26 11.37
N PRO A 5 -35.98 63.13 12.51
CA PRO A 5 -34.52 63.23 12.56
C PRO A 5 -33.83 61.92 12.17
N TYR A 6 -32.69 62.07 11.48
CA TYR A 6 -31.69 61.05 11.24
C TYR A 6 -30.89 60.80 12.52
N LEU A 7 -30.68 59.53 12.89
CA LEU A 7 -29.78 59.10 13.96
C LEU A 7 -28.84 57.99 13.43
N LEU A 8 -27.55 58.30 13.45
CA LEU A 8 -26.37 57.42 13.49
C LEU A 8 -25.27 58.24 14.22
N PRO A 9 -24.21 57.70 14.86
CA PRO A 9 -23.67 56.32 14.84
C PRO A 9 -23.09 55.82 16.22
N LEU A 10 -22.26 54.75 16.17
CA LEU A 10 -21.36 54.13 17.20
C LEU A 10 -22.02 53.15 18.23
N LEU A 11 -21.49 51.99 18.63
CA LEU A 11 -20.27 51.18 18.38
C LEU A 11 -20.46 49.75 18.95
N LEU A 12 -19.70 48.80 18.39
CA LEU A 12 -19.14 47.55 18.97
C LEU A 12 -20.03 46.56 19.74
N SER A 13 -20.04 45.29 19.30
CA SER A 13 -19.64 44.12 20.11
C SER A 13 -19.56 42.82 19.29
N ALA A 14 -18.31 42.35 19.12
CA ALA A 14 -17.84 40.96 18.98
C ALA A 14 -18.66 39.93 18.18
N GLY A 15 -18.27 39.72 16.91
CA GLY A 15 -18.50 38.46 16.21
C GLY A 15 -17.54 37.39 16.71
N LEU A 16 -18.03 36.46 17.55
CA LEU A 16 -17.39 35.16 17.74
C LEU A 16 -17.63 34.34 16.47
N ALA A 17 -16.65 34.31 15.57
CA ALA A 17 -16.61 33.33 14.50
C ALA A 17 -16.32 31.96 15.14
N CYS A 18 -17.37 31.19 15.41
CA CYS A 18 -17.25 29.77 15.67
C CYS A 18 -16.60 29.11 14.45
N LEU A 19 -15.32 28.75 14.57
CA LEU A 19 -14.67 27.72 13.76
C LEU A 19 -15.30 26.37 14.15
N GLY A 20 -16.55 26.16 13.76
CA GLY A 20 -17.21 24.87 13.83
C GLY A 20 -16.58 23.96 12.78
N GLY A 21 -16.03 22.83 13.21
CA GLY A 21 -15.44 21.83 12.32
C GLY A 21 -16.41 21.51 11.18
N GLN A 22 -15.91 21.54 9.95
CA GLN A 22 -16.65 21.03 8.81
C GLN A 22 -16.86 19.53 9.05
N ALA A 23 -18.06 19.15 9.48
CA ALA A 23 -18.53 17.79 9.31
C ALA A 23 -18.51 17.54 7.80
N GLN A 24 -17.49 16.82 7.32
CA GLN A 24 -17.45 16.43 5.92
C GLN A 24 -18.62 15.48 5.71
N ALA A 25 -19.60 15.93 4.92
CA ALA A 25 -20.78 15.14 4.63
C ALA A 25 -20.35 13.79 4.02
N LYS A 26 -21.11 12.74 4.32
CA LYS A 26 -21.00 11.46 3.61
C LYS A 26 -21.30 11.67 2.13
N VAL A 27 -20.85 10.73 1.30
CA VAL A 27 -21.27 10.67 -0.11
C VAL A 27 -22.76 10.34 -0.15
N SER A 28 -23.53 11.05 -0.96
CA SER A 28 -24.97 10.84 -1.07
C SER A 28 -25.27 9.52 -1.80
N PRO A 29 -26.48 8.95 -1.64
CA PRO A 29 -26.90 7.77 -2.42
C PRO A 29 -26.80 8.00 -3.93
N GLU A 30 -27.06 9.22 -4.41
CA GLU A 30 -26.95 9.60 -5.82
C GLU A 30 -25.51 9.61 -6.31
N GLU A 31 -24.57 10.12 -5.51
CA GLU A 31 -23.15 10.05 -5.82
C GLU A 31 -22.64 8.60 -5.78
N ALA A 32 -23.06 7.81 -4.79
CA ALA A 32 -22.72 6.39 -4.69
C ALA A 32 -23.28 5.56 -5.86
N ALA A 33 -24.40 5.98 -6.46
CA ALA A 33 -24.99 5.33 -7.63
C ALA A 33 -24.09 5.40 -8.88
N ARG A 34 -23.07 6.25 -8.90
CA ARG A 34 -22.03 6.27 -9.94
C ARG A 34 -21.18 4.99 -9.96
N LEU A 35 -21.03 4.31 -8.82
CA LEU A 35 -20.31 3.05 -8.72
C LEU A 35 -21.00 1.94 -9.53
N GLY A 36 -20.28 1.37 -10.48
CA GLY A 36 -20.82 0.42 -11.44
C GLY A 36 -21.50 1.08 -12.64
N GLN A 37 -21.60 2.40 -12.72
CA GLN A 37 -22.08 3.17 -13.88
C GLN A 37 -20.91 3.79 -14.65
N ASP A 38 -20.61 5.06 -14.42
CA ASP A 38 -19.44 5.76 -14.98
C ASP A 38 -18.16 5.51 -14.17
N LEU A 39 -18.30 5.05 -12.92
CA LEU A 39 -17.20 4.54 -12.10
C LEU A 39 -17.17 3.01 -12.06
N THR A 40 -16.00 2.41 -11.94
CA THR A 40 -15.83 0.98 -11.65
C THR A 40 -16.46 0.66 -10.28
N PRO A 41 -16.70 -0.62 -9.95
CA PRO A 41 -17.16 -0.98 -8.61
C PRO A 41 -16.24 -0.48 -7.48
N MET A 42 -14.98 -0.19 -7.80
CA MET A 42 -13.96 0.28 -6.88
C MET A 42 -13.92 1.81 -6.73
N GLY A 43 -14.54 2.57 -7.65
CA GLY A 43 -14.50 4.04 -7.66
C GLY A 43 -13.60 4.68 -8.72
N ALA A 44 -12.89 3.89 -9.52
CA ALA A 44 -12.10 4.39 -10.65
C ALA A 44 -12.98 4.84 -11.81
N GLU A 45 -12.54 5.77 -12.67
CA GLU A 45 -13.35 6.08 -13.86
C GLU A 45 -13.32 4.89 -14.84
N LYS A 46 -14.47 4.51 -15.41
CA LYS A 46 -14.50 3.39 -16.36
C LYS A 46 -13.90 3.73 -17.71
N ALA A 47 -14.01 4.99 -18.14
CA ALA A 47 -13.49 5.41 -19.43
C ALA A 47 -11.96 5.23 -19.53
N GLY A 48 -11.49 5.01 -20.76
CA GLY A 48 -10.07 5.12 -21.08
C GLY A 48 -9.64 6.58 -21.12
N ASN A 49 -8.34 6.84 -21.20
CA ASN A 49 -7.84 8.19 -21.35
C ASN A 49 -7.94 8.69 -22.81
N ALA A 50 -7.72 10.00 -23.00
CA ALA A 50 -7.96 10.67 -24.27
C ALA A 50 -7.06 10.20 -25.43
N ASP A 51 -5.82 9.78 -25.14
CA ASP A 51 -4.87 9.32 -26.17
C ASP A 51 -4.92 7.79 -26.40
N GLY A 52 -5.78 7.07 -25.67
CA GLY A 52 -6.00 5.63 -25.79
C GLY A 52 -4.89 4.77 -25.18
N SER A 53 -3.90 5.34 -24.49
CA SER A 53 -2.83 4.57 -23.84
C SER A 53 -3.28 3.87 -22.55
N ILE A 54 -4.35 4.35 -21.91
CA ILE A 54 -5.06 3.68 -20.82
C ILE A 54 -6.42 3.22 -21.37
N PRO A 55 -6.70 1.91 -21.45
CA PRO A 55 -7.96 1.44 -22.00
C PRO A 55 -9.14 1.73 -21.07
N ALA A 56 -10.35 1.66 -21.63
CA ALA A 56 -11.55 1.57 -20.80
C ALA A 56 -11.49 0.30 -19.93
N TRP A 57 -12.01 0.40 -18.71
CA TRP A 57 -12.08 -0.73 -17.79
C TRP A 57 -12.98 -1.81 -18.39
N SER A 58 -12.39 -2.99 -18.66
CA SER A 58 -13.12 -4.10 -19.26
C SER A 58 -13.76 -4.97 -18.17
N GLY A 59 -13.06 -5.18 -17.04
CA GLY A 59 -13.52 -6.03 -15.96
C GLY A 59 -13.97 -7.43 -16.42
N LYS A 60 -13.40 -7.92 -17.53
CA LYS A 60 -13.84 -9.15 -18.20
C LYS A 60 -13.47 -10.41 -17.43
N TRP A 61 -12.51 -10.32 -16.50
CA TRP A 61 -12.03 -11.46 -15.72
C TRP A 61 -12.27 -11.29 -14.23
N ARG A 62 -12.81 -12.32 -13.60
CA ARG A 62 -12.84 -12.48 -12.15
C ARG A 62 -12.27 -13.86 -11.85
N GLY A 63 -11.10 -13.90 -11.22
CA GLY A 63 -10.28 -15.11 -11.12
C GLY A 63 -9.38 -15.32 -12.34
N ALA A 64 -8.98 -16.56 -12.59
CA ALA A 64 -8.06 -16.91 -13.67
C ALA A 64 -8.69 -16.64 -15.06
N PRO A 65 -8.00 -15.93 -15.96
CA PRO A 65 -8.44 -15.76 -17.34
C PRO A 65 -8.60 -17.11 -18.06
N PRO A 66 -9.47 -17.22 -19.09
CA PRO A 66 -9.70 -18.50 -19.79
C PRO A 66 -8.45 -19.13 -20.41
N GLN A 67 -7.47 -18.31 -20.80
CA GLN A 67 -6.21 -18.77 -21.37
C GLN A 67 -5.18 -19.21 -20.31
N VAL A 68 -5.46 -18.96 -19.02
CA VAL A 68 -4.57 -19.30 -17.91
C VAL A 68 -5.08 -20.55 -17.21
N ASN A 69 -4.25 -21.59 -17.16
CA ASN A 69 -4.50 -22.74 -16.31
C ASN A 69 -3.92 -22.49 -14.92
N TYR A 70 -4.78 -22.44 -13.89
CA TYR A 70 -4.36 -22.14 -12.51
C TYR A 70 -5.14 -23.01 -11.52
N THR A 71 -4.41 -23.60 -10.57
CA THR A 71 -4.98 -24.26 -9.40
C THR A 71 -4.73 -23.41 -8.15
N PRO A 72 -5.71 -23.21 -7.26
CA PRO A 72 -5.49 -22.50 -6.00
C PRO A 72 -4.28 -23.04 -5.22
N GLY A 73 -3.38 -22.13 -4.83
CA GLY A 73 -2.13 -22.44 -4.13
C GLY A 73 -0.90 -22.61 -5.04
N ASP A 74 -1.09 -22.65 -6.36
CA ASP A 74 0.01 -22.59 -7.33
C ASP A 74 0.57 -21.16 -7.47
N ARG A 75 1.64 -21.02 -8.24
CA ARG A 75 2.10 -19.71 -8.71
C ARG A 75 1.10 -19.13 -9.72
N TYR A 76 0.89 -17.82 -9.65
CA TYR A 76 0.09 -17.12 -10.64
C TYR A 76 0.85 -17.07 -11.98
N ALA A 77 0.32 -17.77 -12.99
CA ALA A 77 0.85 -17.70 -14.35
C ALA A 77 0.54 -16.34 -14.99
N ASP A 78 1.45 -15.82 -15.80
CA ASP A 78 1.31 -14.53 -16.45
C ASP A 78 0.27 -14.59 -17.59
N PRO A 79 -0.85 -13.85 -17.52
CA PRO A 79 -1.86 -13.83 -18.57
C PRO A 79 -1.41 -13.03 -19.81
N TYR A 80 -0.28 -12.31 -19.70
CA TYR A 80 0.31 -11.43 -20.70
C TYR A 80 1.74 -11.86 -21.08
N ALA A 81 2.10 -13.13 -20.85
CA ALA A 81 3.46 -13.65 -21.01
C ALA A 81 4.10 -13.39 -22.39
N ASP A 82 3.28 -13.36 -23.45
CA ASP A 82 3.72 -13.18 -24.83
C ASP A 82 3.88 -11.71 -25.24
N GLU A 83 3.51 -10.76 -24.37
CA GLU A 83 3.63 -9.34 -24.66
C GLU A 83 5.10 -8.87 -24.65
N LYS A 84 5.38 -7.90 -25.51
CA LYS A 84 6.67 -7.21 -25.57
C LYS A 84 6.50 -5.77 -25.11
N PRO A 85 7.56 -5.13 -24.57
CA PRO A 85 7.51 -3.70 -24.30
C PRO A 85 7.13 -2.91 -25.56
N LEU A 86 6.23 -1.95 -25.41
CA LEU A 86 5.91 -0.95 -26.42
C LEU A 86 7.13 -0.07 -26.71
N PHE A 87 7.86 0.28 -25.65
CA PHE A 87 9.12 1.02 -25.68
C PHE A 87 9.83 0.85 -24.33
N VAL A 88 11.05 1.38 -24.24
CA VAL A 88 11.84 1.38 -23.00
C VAL A 88 12.24 2.82 -22.68
N ILE A 89 11.90 3.27 -21.48
CA ILE A 89 12.38 4.56 -20.97
C ILE A 89 13.76 4.34 -20.35
N THR A 90 14.67 5.26 -20.65
CA THR A 90 16.08 5.30 -20.26
C THR A 90 16.42 6.73 -19.85
N ALA A 91 17.59 6.95 -19.25
CA ALA A 91 18.01 8.31 -18.93
C ALA A 91 18.13 9.23 -20.16
N GLN A 92 18.36 8.67 -21.35
CA GLN A 92 18.52 9.41 -22.59
C GLN A 92 17.20 9.94 -23.16
N ASN A 93 16.07 9.30 -22.85
CA ASN A 93 14.75 9.70 -23.34
C ASN A 93 13.74 10.03 -22.24
N MET A 94 14.08 9.92 -20.94
CA MET A 94 13.15 10.15 -19.83
C MET A 94 12.45 11.52 -19.89
N GLU A 95 13.11 12.55 -20.41
CA GLU A 95 12.54 13.90 -20.52
C GLU A 95 11.33 13.94 -21.45
N GLN A 96 11.24 13.04 -22.43
CA GLN A 96 10.05 12.89 -23.30
C GLN A 96 8.83 12.39 -22.52
N TYR A 97 9.05 11.74 -21.38
CA TYR A 97 8.04 11.13 -20.53
C TYR A 97 7.94 11.80 -19.16
N ALA A 98 8.57 12.95 -18.95
CA ALA A 98 8.74 13.56 -17.63
C ALA A 98 7.41 13.83 -16.89
N SER A 99 6.33 14.11 -17.62
CA SER A 99 4.98 14.31 -17.05
C SER A 99 4.34 13.02 -16.51
N ARG A 100 4.84 11.85 -16.94
CA ARG A 100 4.36 10.50 -16.58
C ARG A 100 5.30 9.76 -15.61
N LEU A 101 6.31 10.46 -15.09
CA LEU A 101 7.29 9.92 -14.14
C LEU A 101 7.20 10.65 -12.81
N THR A 102 7.42 9.92 -11.71
CA THR A 102 7.53 10.53 -10.37
C THR A 102 8.89 11.23 -10.19
N ASP A 103 9.03 11.96 -9.08
CA ASP A 103 10.32 12.56 -8.74
C ASP A 103 11.36 11.46 -8.47
N GLY A 104 10.95 10.38 -7.79
CA GLY A 104 11.77 9.21 -7.51
C GLY A 104 12.21 8.45 -8.74
N GLU A 105 11.33 8.19 -9.69
CA GLU A 105 11.68 7.52 -10.94
C GLU A 105 12.68 8.34 -11.76
N ARG A 106 12.45 9.66 -11.87
CA ARG A 106 13.41 10.59 -12.49
C ARG A 106 14.76 10.58 -11.75
N ALA A 107 14.74 10.48 -10.42
CA ALA A 107 15.97 10.41 -9.63
C ALA A 107 16.74 9.09 -9.89
N LEU A 108 16.05 7.96 -10.05
CA LEU A 108 16.67 6.68 -10.40
C LEU A 108 17.34 6.74 -11.79
N PHE A 109 16.67 7.29 -12.80
CA PHE A 109 17.29 7.50 -14.12
C PHE A 109 18.52 8.40 -14.05
N LYS A 110 18.44 9.52 -13.31
CA LYS A 110 19.57 10.45 -13.14
C LYS A 110 20.75 9.81 -12.41
N ARG A 111 20.47 8.98 -11.40
CA ARG A 111 21.51 8.33 -10.60
C ARG A 111 22.17 7.16 -11.33
N TYR A 112 21.39 6.43 -12.13
CA TYR A 112 21.83 5.20 -12.80
C TYR A 112 21.60 5.23 -14.32
N PRO A 113 22.18 6.20 -15.05
CA PRO A 113 21.84 6.47 -16.44
C PRO A 113 22.23 5.36 -17.43
N ALA A 114 23.11 4.45 -17.02
CA ALA A 114 23.58 3.34 -17.84
C ALA A 114 22.81 2.02 -17.58
N THR A 115 22.18 1.87 -16.41
CA THR A 115 21.66 0.56 -15.96
C THR A 115 20.16 0.58 -15.68
N PHE A 116 19.61 1.70 -15.20
CA PHE A 116 18.19 1.79 -14.92
C PHE A 116 17.42 2.03 -16.22
N ARG A 117 16.42 1.17 -16.46
CA ARG A 117 15.52 1.23 -17.60
C ARG A 117 14.12 0.86 -17.14
N MET A 118 13.11 1.34 -17.85
CA MET A 118 11.71 1.06 -17.56
C MET A 118 11.06 0.51 -18.83
N PRO A 119 10.98 -0.82 -18.99
CA PRO A 119 10.24 -1.42 -20.09
C PRO A 119 8.74 -1.19 -19.88
N VAL A 120 8.12 -0.45 -20.79
CA VAL A 120 6.72 -0.07 -20.73
C VAL A 120 5.89 -1.00 -21.61
N TYR A 121 4.83 -1.56 -21.05
CA TYR A 121 3.92 -2.51 -21.69
C TYR A 121 2.53 -1.91 -21.88
N PRO A 122 1.66 -2.53 -22.69
CA PRO A 122 0.25 -2.15 -22.76
C PRO A 122 -0.40 -2.16 -21.38
N SER A 123 -1.19 -1.13 -21.08
CA SER A 123 -1.95 -1.06 -19.84
C SER A 123 -3.16 -1.98 -19.90
N HIS A 124 -3.41 -2.71 -18.81
CA HIS A 124 -4.56 -3.60 -18.71
C HIS A 124 -5.45 -3.27 -17.50
N ARG A 125 -6.76 -3.23 -17.76
CA ARG A 125 -7.81 -2.98 -16.77
C ARG A 125 -8.87 -4.08 -16.83
N ASP A 126 -8.39 -5.31 -16.80
CA ASP A 126 -9.16 -6.51 -17.17
C ASP A 126 -9.83 -7.22 -16.00
N PHE A 127 -9.30 -7.03 -14.80
CA PHE A 127 -9.71 -7.79 -13.63
C PHE A 127 -10.78 -7.09 -12.79
N ARG A 128 -11.68 -7.88 -12.21
CA ARG A 128 -12.66 -7.48 -11.19
C ARG A 128 -12.25 -7.95 -9.82
N MET A 129 -12.74 -7.28 -8.79
CA MET A 129 -12.60 -7.82 -7.43
C MET A 129 -13.67 -8.88 -7.15
N ASN A 130 -13.48 -9.62 -6.07
CA ASN A 130 -14.48 -10.50 -5.47
C ASN A 130 -15.83 -9.75 -5.30
N GLU A 131 -16.94 -10.42 -5.57
CA GLU A 131 -18.29 -9.82 -5.47
C GLU A 131 -18.60 -9.23 -4.10
N LYS A 132 -18.18 -9.91 -3.04
CA LYS A 132 -18.36 -9.41 -1.67
C LYS A 132 -17.54 -8.16 -1.42
N VAL A 133 -16.34 -8.06 -1.98
CA VAL A 133 -15.51 -6.85 -1.90
C VAL A 133 -16.18 -5.69 -2.62
N GLU A 134 -16.64 -5.90 -3.86
CA GLU A 134 -17.38 -4.88 -4.63
C GLU A 134 -18.65 -4.43 -3.88
N ALA A 135 -19.39 -5.36 -3.25
CA ALA A 135 -20.57 -5.05 -2.44
C ALA A 135 -20.23 -4.26 -1.17
N ASN A 136 -19.15 -4.63 -0.48
CA ASN A 136 -18.67 -3.92 0.71
C ASN A 136 -18.28 -2.48 0.36
N ILE A 137 -17.60 -2.25 -0.77
CA ILE A 137 -17.22 -0.89 -1.20
C ILE A 137 -18.45 -0.04 -1.48
N LYS A 138 -19.43 -0.60 -2.17
CA LYS A 138 -20.70 0.08 -2.43
C LYS A 138 -21.43 0.44 -1.13
N ALA A 139 -21.44 -0.45 -0.14
CA ALA A 139 -22.02 -0.17 1.17
C ALA A 139 -21.24 0.93 1.89
N ASN A 140 -19.91 0.78 1.97
CA ASN A 140 -19.00 1.70 2.64
C ASN A 140 -19.12 3.12 2.08
N ALA A 141 -19.34 3.30 0.77
CA ALA A 141 -19.52 4.60 0.14
C ALA A 141 -20.56 5.49 0.84
N THR A 142 -21.61 4.89 1.42
CA THR A 142 -22.70 5.62 2.08
C THR A 142 -22.70 5.49 3.59
N SER A 143 -21.94 4.55 4.15
CA SER A 143 -21.90 4.29 5.59
C SER A 143 -20.67 4.85 6.28
N ALA A 144 -19.50 4.80 5.63
CA ALA A 144 -18.20 5.11 6.22
C ALA A 144 -18.09 6.56 6.68
N GLU A 145 -17.38 6.76 7.80
CA GLU A 145 -17.12 8.08 8.38
C GLU A 145 -15.66 8.20 8.78
N LEU A 146 -15.05 9.35 8.47
CA LEU A 146 -13.84 9.78 9.16
C LEU A 146 -14.21 10.31 10.55
N VAL A 147 -13.50 9.84 11.56
CA VAL A 147 -13.64 10.29 12.95
C VAL A 147 -12.27 10.68 13.52
N GLU A 148 -12.25 11.23 14.74
CA GLU A 148 -11.01 11.62 15.45
C GLU A 148 -10.09 12.53 14.60
N GLY A 149 -10.69 13.48 13.88
CA GLY A 149 -9.98 14.40 12.99
C GLY A 149 -9.34 13.73 11.76
N GLY A 150 -9.92 12.61 11.29
CA GLY A 150 -9.42 11.84 10.15
C GLY A 150 -8.50 10.68 10.52
N ASN A 151 -8.23 10.49 11.82
CA ASN A 151 -7.27 9.49 12.29
C ASN A 151 -7.86 8.11 12.58
N ALA A 152 -9.16 7.93 12.34
CA ALA A 152 -9.83 6.64 12.36
C ALA A 152 -11.03 6.66 11.40
N VAL A 153 -11.50 5.47 11.06
CA VAL A 153 -12.73 5.25 10.29
C VAL A 153 -13.79 4.63 11.20
N ARG A 154 -15.07 4.85 10.93
CA ARG A 154 -16.19 4.09 11.50
C ARG A 154 -17.14 3.66 10.39
N ASN A 155 -18.02 2.71 10.71
CA ASN A 155 -19.13 2.30 9.84
C ASN A 155 -18.68 1.75 8.46
N ALA A 156 -17.54 1.08 8.39
CA ALA A 156 -17.04 0.42 7.18
C ALA A 156 -16.56 -1.00 7.49
N PHE A 157 -16.58 -1.89 6.49
CA PHE A 157 -16.06 -3.25 6.62
C PHE A 157 -15.46 -3.77 5.30
N GLY A 158 -14.46 -4.65 5.39
CA GLY A 158 -14.11 -5.59 4.33
C GLY A 158 -13.36 -5.06 3.10
N ALA A 159 -13.31 -3.75 2.89
CA ALA A 159 -12.75 -3.13 1.70
C ALA A 159 -12.62 -1.61 1.85
N SER A 160 -12.01 -0.95 0.86
CA SER A 160 -11.77 0.50 0.85
C SER A 160 -13.02 1.31 1.24
N PRO A 161 -12.94 2.17 2.27
CA PRO A 161 -14.12 2.83 2.84
C PRO A 161 -14.70 3.98 2.00
N PHE A 162 -13.88 4.68 1.23
CA PHE A 162 -14.25 5.94 0.57
C PHE A 162 -14.01 5.87 -0.95
N PRO A 163 -14.76 5.06 -1.72
CA PRO A 163 -14.52 4.89 -3.16
C PRO A 163 -14.70 6.17 -3.99
N ILE A 164 -15.29 7.23 -3.41
CA ILE A 164 -15.39 8.56 -4.01
C ILE A 164 -14.72 9.55 -3.03
N PRO A 165 -13.37 9.57 -2.97
CA PRO A 165 -12.64 10.27 -1.93
C PRO A 165 -12.69 11.79 -2.14
N ARG A 166 -12.86 12.54 -1.05
CA ARG A 166 -12.99 14.00 -1.02
C ARG A 166 -11.77 14.70 -0.44
N ASN A 167 -10.88 13.98 0.24
CA ASN A 167 -9.70 14.53 0.90
C ASN A 167 -8.55 13.49 0.98
N GLY A 168 -7.40 13.92 1.50
CA GLY A 168 -6.20 13.07 1.59
C GLY A 168 -6.31 11.95 2.64
N TYR A 169 -7.05 12.17 3.72
CA TYR A 169 -7.28 11.15 4.75
C TYR A 169 -8.13 10.00 4.20
N GLU A 170 -9.20 10.28 3.44
CA GLU A 170 -10.03 9.26 2.79
C GLU A 170 -9.23 8.41 1.80
N LEU A 171 -8.37 9.04 0.98
CA LEU A 171 -7.45 8.31 0.11
C LEU A 171 -6.51 7.40 0.90
N MET A 172 -5.94 7.90 2.00
CA MET A 172 -5.02 7.10 2.80
C MET A 172 -5.73 5.89 3.42
N TRP A 173 -6.95 6.09 3.91
CA TRP A 173 -7.77 5.00 4.46
C TRP A 173 -8.20 4.00 3.40
N ASN A 174 -8.45 4.41 2.16
CA ASN A 174 -8.67 3.46 1.06
C ASN A 174 -7.49 2.51 0.88
N HIS A 175 -6.26 3.01 0.94
CA HIS A 175 -5.08 2.16 0.84
C HIS A 175 -4.89 1.26 2.07
N ALA A 176 -5.02 1.83 3.27
CA ALA A 176 -4.80 1.09 4.53
C ALA A 176 -5.82 -0.05 4.73
N LEU A 177 -7.07 0.18 4.30
CA LEU A 177 -8.22 -0.71 4.50
C LEU A 177 -8.71 -1.36 3.19
N GLN A 178 -7.90 -1.33 2.13
CA GLN A 178 -8.23 -2.06 0.91
C GLN A 178 -8.43 -3.56 1.16
N ALA A 179 -9.20 -4.21 0.28
CA ALA A 179 -9.38 -5.64 0.34
C ALA A 179 -8.06 -6.38 0.06
N ARG A 180 -7.82 -7.44 0.82
CA ARG A 180 -6.64 -8.32 0.72
C ARG A 180 -7.01 -9.73 1.19
N ALA A 181 -6.06 -10.65 1.20
CA ALA A 181 -6.25 -11.95 1.82
C ALA A 181 -6.66 -11.81 3.30
N ASN A 182 -7.67 -12.56 3.73
CA ASN A 182 -8.01 -12.78 5.14
C ASN A 182 -6.83 -13.46 5.85
N SER A 183 -6.19 -14.44 5.23
CA SER A 183 -4.97 -15.01 5.79
C SER A 183 -3.87 -15.14 4.76
N GLU A 184 -2.63 -14.97 5.24
CA GLU A 184 -1.42 -15.12 4.44
C GLU A 184 -0.39 -15.89 5.27
N GLU A 185 0.05 -17.03 4.75
CA GLU A 185 1.19 -17.77 5.28
C GLU A 185 2.24 -17.93 4.18
N ALA A 186 3.45 -17.43 4.42
CA ALA A 186 4.48 -17.40 3.39
C ALA A 186 5.89 -17.40 4.00
N VAL A 187 6.83 -18.05 3.32
CA VAL A 187 8.25 -17.83 3.56
C VAL A 187 8.75 -16.85 2.51
N TYR A 188 9.29 -15.73 2.97
CA TYR A 188 9.82 -14.68 2.13
C TYR A 188 11.32 -14.50 2.36
N ASP A 189 12.04 -14.20 1.27
CA ASP A 189 13.40 -13.71 1.32
C ASP A 189 13.43 -12.19 1.14
N GLN A 190 14.39 -11.57 1.80
CA GLN A 190 14.68 -10.14 1.75
C GLN A 190 16.16 -9.95 1.49
N ALA A 191 16.50 -8.99 0.62
CA ALA A 191 17.88 -8.69 0.28
C ALA A 191 18.11 -7.19 0.24
N VAL A 192 19.03 -6.70 1.07
CA VAL A 192 19.64 -5.38 0.87
C VAL A 192 20.87 -5.53 0.02
N ILE A 193 20.95 -4.74 -1.05
CA ILE A 193 22.14 -4.60 -1.88
C ILE A 193 22.75 -3.23 -1.59
N TYR A 194 23.94 -3.22 -0.99
CA TYR A 194 24.68 -2.01 -0.68
C TYR A 194 25.45 -1.51 -1.91
N SER A 195 25.73 -0.20 -1.96
CA SER A 195 26.45 0.43 -3.07
C SER A 195 27.88 -0.07 -3.26
N ASN A 196 28.48 -0.68 -2.23
CA ASN A 196 29.79 -1.33 -2.31
C ASN A 196 29.73 -2.80 -2.75
N GLY A 197 28.55 -3.31 -3.13
CA GLY A 197 28.33 -4.69 -3.58
C GLY A 197 28.08 -5.71 -2.45
N ASN A 198 28.22 -5.31 -1.18
CA ASN A 198 27.87 -6.19 -0.06
C ASN A 198 26.35 -6.43 -0.02
N GLN A 199 25.96 -7.57 0.55
CA GLN A 199 24.55 -7.94 0.69
C GLN A 199 24.19 -8.27 2.13
N ALA A 200 22.98 -7.91 2.55
CA ALA A 200 22.35 -8.44 3.76
C ALA A 200 21.11 -9.24 3.37
N LEU A 201 21.15 -10.55 3.61
CA LEU A 201 20.07 -11.48 3.31
C LEU A 201 19.32 -11.89 4.58
N GLN A 202 18.00 -11.96 4.50
CA GLN A 202 17.13 -12.44 5.57
C GLN A 202 16.04 -13.33 4.98
N THR A 203 15.71 -14.42 5.66
CA THR A 203 14.55 -15.26 5.33
C THR A 203 13.60 -15.24 6.54
N VAL A 204 12.32 -15.01 6.28
CA VAL A 204 11.28 -14.78 7.29
C VAL A 204 10.04 -15.59 6.96
N HIS A 205 9.41 -16.17 7.98
CA HIS A 205 8.12 -16.85 7.88
C HIS A 205 7.03 -15.90 8.38
N TYR A 206 6.15 -15.51 7.48
CA TYR A 206 5.00 -14.65 7.71
C TYR A 206 3.78 -15.50 7.99
N GLN A 207 3.07 -15.17 9.06
CA GLN A 207 1.74 -15.67 9.37
C GLN A 207 0.87 -14.46 9.70
N ILE A 208 -0.15 -14.21 8.89
CA ILE A 208 -1.04 -13.06 9.01
C ILE A 208 -2.48 -13.56 9.01
N LEU A 209 -3.30 -12.97 9.87
CA LEU A 209 -4.76 -13.08 9.86
C LEU A 209 -5.33 -11.67 9.87
N ALA A 210 -6.31 -11.39 9.02
CA ALA A 210 -6.90 -10.08 8.82
C ALA A 210 -8.41 -10.20 8.99
N PRO A 211 -8.93 -10.14 10.24
CA PRO A 211 -10.37 -10.18 10.51
C PRO A 211 -11.17 -9.15 9.71
N TRP A 212 -10.53 -8.00 9.40
CA TRP A 212 -11.08 -7.01 8.47
C TRP A 212 -11.56 -7.58 7.14
N CYS A 213 -10.83 -8.55 6.57
CA CYS A 213 -11.13 -9.17 5.28
C CYS A 213 -11.83 -10.52 5.42
N ASP A 214 -12.40 -10.86 6.58
CA ASP A 214 -13.07 -12.14 6.76
C ASP A 214 -14.24 -12.30 5.78
N PRO A 215 -14.24 -13.32 4.90
CA PRO A 215 -15.35 -13.60 4.00
C PRO A 215 -16.64 -13.97 4.73
N LYS A 216 -16.62 -14.22 6.05
CA LYS A 216 -17.80 -14.41 6.89
C LYS A 216 -18.18 -13.16 7.71
N GLY A 217 -17.33 -12.14 7.76
CA GLY A 217 -17.59 -10.89 8.48
C GLY A 217 -18.53 -9.94 7.75
N SER A 218 -19.05 -8.95 8.47
CA SER A 218 -19.87 -7.84 7.99
C SER A 218 -19.76 -6.67 8.96
N LEU A 219 -20.25 -5.50 8.57
CA LEU A 219 -20.31 -4.35 9.48
C LEU A 219 -21.13 -4.63 10.76
N GLN A 220 -22.14 -5.52 10.72
CA GLN A 220 -22.96 -5.81 11.90
C GLN A 220 -22.26 -6.70 12.93
N ASN A 221 -21.35 -7.58 12.49
CA ASN A 221 -20.70 -8.56 13.36
C ASN A 221 -19.21 -8.31 13.56
N TYR A 222 -18.65 -7.31 12.88
CA TYR A 222 -17.31 -6.81 13.13
C TYR A 222 -17.36 -5.70 14.17
N ASP A 223 -16.69 -5.91 15.30
CA ASP A 223 -16.70 -5.00 16.45
C ASP A 223 -15.80 -3.76 16.27
N GLY A 224 -15.09 -3.66 15.13
CA GLY A 224 -14.17 -2.56 14.86
C GLY A 224 -12.86 -2.63 15.64
N GLY A 225 -12.56 -3.75 16.30
CA GLY A 225 -11.36 -3.90 17.13
C GLY A 225 -10.10 -4.10 16.28
N ILE A 226 -9.84 -5.35 15.89
CA ILE A 226 -8.57 -5.76 15.27
C ILE A 226 -8.70 -5.83 13.76
N MET A 227 -7.91 -4.99 13.07
CA MET A 227 -7.78 -5.03 11.62
C MET A 227 -6.97 -6.24 11.16
N SER A 228 -5.87 -6.54 11.86
CA SER A 228 -4.97 -7.64 11.47
C SER A 228 -4.10 -8.10 12.63
N HIS A 229 -3.88 -9.40 12.70
CA HIS A 229 -2.80 -10.02 13.44
C HIS A 229 -1.63 -10.35 12.53
N PHE A 230 -0.42 -10.30 13.08
CA PHE A 230 0.77 -10.81 12.40
C PHE A 230 1.72 -11.52 13.35
N MET A 231 2.43 -12.50 12.82
CA MET A 231 3.57 -13.14 13.45
C MET A 231 4.63 -13.41 12.39
N ILE A 232 5.81 -12.85 12.58
CA ILE A 232 6.92 -12.91 11.64
C ILE A 232 8.11 -13.52 12.36
N THR A 233 8.52 -14.71 11.92
CA THR A 233 9.64 -15.45 12.49
C THR A 233 10.85 -15.37 11.57
N THR A 234 12.00 -14.93 12.09
CA THR A 234 13.26 -14.93 11.33
C THR A 234 13.80 -16.36 11.25
N LEU A 235 13.94 -16.89 10.04
CA LEU A 235 14.50 -18.22 9.77
C LEU A 235 16.01 -18.16 9.47
N LYS A 236 16.46 -17.08 8.81
CA LYS A 236 17.87 -16.79 8.48
C LYS A 236 18.14 -15.28 8.62
N PRO A 237 19.37 -14.85 8.93
CA PRO A 237 20.58 -15.66 9.18
C PRO A 237 20.60 -16.33 10.56
N VAL A 238 21.54 -17.26 10.79
CA VAL A 238 21.65 -18.03 12.04
C VAL A 238 21.70 -17.15 13.29
N ARG A 239 22.40 -16.01 13.23
CA ARG A 239 22.57 -15.09 14.37
C ARG A 239 21.25 -14.53 14.94
N SER A 240 20.22 -14.41 14.10
CA SER A 240 18.89 -13.88 14.47
C SER A 240 17.79 -14.91 14.24
N LYS A 241 18.16 -16.18 13.97
CA LYS A 241 17.21 -17.27 13.75
C LYS A 241 16.37 -17.48 15.01
N GLY A 242 15.06 -17.55 14.83
CA GLY A 242 14.07 -17.74 15.88
C GLY A 242 13.59 -16.43 16.52
N GLU A 243 14.11 -15.27 16.12
CA GLU A 243 13.50 -13.99 16.52
C GLU A 243 12.08 -13.92 15.95
N ILE A 244 11.11 -13.59 16.81
CA ILE A 244 9.70 -13.44 16.40
C ILE A 244 9.25 -12.03 16.73
N ILE A 245 8.65 -11.36 15.77
CA ILE A 245 7.88 -10.13 15.99
C ILE A 245 6.43 -10.46 15.68
N GLY A 246 5.53 -10.17 16.61
CA GLY A 246 4.10 -10.34 16.38
C GLY A 246 3.30 -9.25 17.03
N GLY A 247 2.08 -9.07 16.57
CA GLY A 247 1.24 -7.98 17.03
C GLY A 247 -0.13 -7.92 16.40
N ASN A 248 -0.86 -6.89 16.84
CA ASN A 248 -2.22 -6.57 16.43
C ASN A 248 -2.24 -5.14 15.90
N GLU A 249 -2.76 -5.00 14.69
CA GLU A 249 -3.16 -3.75 14.07
C GLU A 249 -4.64 -3.50 14.35
N PHE A 250 -4.98 -2.25 14.66
CA PHE A 250 -6.34 -1.86 15.02
C PHE A 250 -6.92 -0.92 13.98
N PHE A 251 -8.26 -0.95 13.86
CA PHE A 251 -9.00 -0.11 12.95
C PHE A 251 -9.01 1.37 13.39
N ASP A 252 -9.12 1.57 14.70
CA ASP A 252 -8.98 2.86 15.35
C ASP A 252 -7.64 2.89 16.11
N PRO A 253 -6.55 3.31 15.44
CA PRO A 253 -5.24 3.37 16.07
C PRO A 253 -5.15 4.47 17.13
N VAL A 254 -6.12 5.40 17.19
CA VAL A 254 -6.19 6.44 18.23
C VAL A 254 -6.71 5.84 19.53
N ALA A 255 -7.82 5.09 19.45
CA ALA A 255 -8.40 4.43 20.61
C ALA A 255 -7.56 3.23 21.08
N SER A 256 -7.01 2.46 20.13
CA SER A 256 -6.18 1.28 20.39
C SER A 256 -4.91 1.32 19.55
N PRO A 257 -3.79 1.84 20.06
CA PRO A 257 -2.55 1.87 19.31
C PRO A 257 -2.04 0.44 19.06
N ARG A 258 -1.22 0.29 18.02
CA ARG A 258 -0.57 -0.99 17.66
C ARG A 258 0.00 -1.68 18.90
N GLN A 259 -0.33 -2.95 19.04
CA GLN A 259 0.16 -3.78 20.13
C GLN A 259 1.13 -4.80 19.56
N SER A 260 2.36 -4.81 20.07
CA SER A 260 3.43 -5.64 19.53
C SER A 260 4.25 -6.28 20.63
N TRP A 261 4.79 -7.43 20.29
CA TRP A 261 5.67 -8.23 21.13
C TRP A 261 6.84 -8.74 20.30
N GLN A 262 7.98 -8.88 20.98
CA GLN A 262 9.17 -9.46 20.40
C GLN A 262 9.64 -10.63 21.27
N TYR A 263 9.94 -11.75 20.64
CA TYR A 263 10.66 -12.87 21.22
C TYR A 263 12.12 -12.82 20.78
N LEU A 264 13.04 -12.92 21.75
CA LEU A 264 14.48 -12.97 21.51
C LEU A 264 15.04 -14.33 21.94
N PRO A 265 15.55 -15.16 21.02
CA PRO A 265 16.08 -16.50 21.31
C PRO A 265 17.16 -16.50 22.39
N GLY A 266 18.07 -15.52 22.36
CA GLY A 266 19.18 -15.43 23.32
C GLY A 266 18.72 -15.24 24.78
N THR A 267 17.55 -14.66 25.01
CA THR A 267 16.99 -14.49 26.36
C THR A 267 15.79 -15.39 26.64
N ARG A 268 15.25 -16.07 25.62
CA ARG A 268 14.02 -16.87 25.65
C ARG A 268 12.83 -16.16 26.29
N ARG A 269 12.73 -14.84 26.09
CA ARG A 269 11.67 -14.00 26.67
C ARG A 269 10.89 -13.31 25.57
N VAL A 270 9.58 -13.27 25.77
CA VAL A 270 8.66 -12.38 25.04
C VAL A 270 8.58 -11.07 25.82
N ARG A 271 8.76 -9.95 25.13
CA ARG A 271 8.65 -8.60 25.70
C ARG A 271 7.64 -7.80 24.88
N ARG A 272 6.83 -6.97 25.55
CA ARG A 272 6.02 -5.96 24.87
C ARG A 272 6.97 -4.95 24.21
N ALA A 273 6.70 -4.59 22.96
CA ALA A 273 7.58 -3.77 22.14
C ALA A 273 6.87 -2.48 21.69
N PRO A 274 6.41 -1.62 22.64
CA PRO A 274 5.55 -0.47 22.32
C PRO A 274 6.18 0.56 21.38
N THR A 275 7.49 0.50 21.18
CA THR A 275 8.22 1.34 20.21
C THR A 275 8.06 0.87 18.78
N VAL A 276 7.61 -0.36 18.52
CA VAL A 276 7.44 -0.95 17.18
C VAL A 276 6.25 -0.28 16.48
N GLY A 277 6.54 0.83 15.80
CA GLY A 277 5.61 1.61 15.01
C GLY A 277 6.35 2.72 14.27
N TYR A 278 5.66 3.36 13.32
CA TYR A 278 6.16 4.53 12.58
C TYR A 278 7.57 4.29 11.99
N ASP A 279 8.51 5.18 12.28
CA ASP A 279 9.88 5.24 11.77
C ASP A 279 10.86 4.22 12.38
N THR A 280 10.36 3.25 13.14
CA THR A 280 11.21 2.20 13.70
C THR A 280 11.82 1.34 12.57
N PRO A 281 13.15 1.14 12.53
CA PRO A 281 13.80 0.31 11.53
C PRO A 281 13.34 -1.16 11.57
N THR A 282 13.14 -1.77 10.40
CA THR A 282 12.78 -3.19 10.24
C THR A 282 13.28 -3.78 8.90
N GLY A 283 13.11 -5.10 8.75
CA GLY A 283 13.57 -5.88 7.61
C GLY A 283 15.08 -6.10 7.61
N ALA A 284 15.58 -6.73 6.54
CA ALA A 284 17.00 -6.99 6.37
C ALA A 284 17.81 -5.69 6.56
N GLY A 285 18.80 -5.72 7.48
CA GLY A 285 19.64 -4.56 7.79
C GLY A 285 18.92 -3.37 8.46
N GLY A 286 17.65 -3.51 8.87
CA GLY A 286 16.85 -2.38 9.36
C GLY A 286 16.59 -1.32 8.29
N PHE A 287 16.53 -1.74 7.01
CA PHE A 287 16.62 -0.82 5.88
C PHE A 287 15.41 0.10 5.73
N ARG A 288 14.20 -0.43 5.98
CA ARG A 288 12.94 0.31 5.86
C ARG A 288 12.32 0.57 7.23
N THR A 289 11.36 1.46 7.30
CA THR A 289 10.57 1.66 8.51
C THR A 289 9.41 0.67 8.60
N ILE A 290 8.88 0.52 9.80
CA ILE A 290 7.75 -0.36 10.06
C ILE A 290 6.49 0.09 9.33
N ASP A 291 6.26 1.41 9.28
CA ASP A 291 5.10 2.00 8.61
C ASP A 291 5.23 2.07 7.08
N GLU A 292 6.33 1.57 6.50
CA GLU A 292 6.57 1.47 5.06
C GLU A 292 6.11 0.13 4.46
N ASP A 293 5.55 -0.78 5.26
CA ASP A 293 4.99 -2.02 4.71
C ASP A 293 3.84 -1.70 3.73
N ARG A 294 3.92 -2.25 2.51
CA ARG A 294 3.08 -1.85 1.36
C ARG A 294 3.11 -0.35 1.07
N LEU A 295 4.26 0.28 1.29
CA LEU A 295 4.57 1.71 1.10
C LEU A 295 3.94 2.67 2.13
N PHE A 296 2.80 2.32 2.73
CA PHE A 296 2.30 2.95 3.96
C PHE A 296 1.29 2.05 4.69
N ASN A 297 1.51 1.73 5.96
CA ASN A 297 0.50 1.04 6.79
C ASN A 297 0.40 1.59 8.22
N GLY A 298 0.96 2.78 8.47
CA GLY A 298 0.97 3.41 9.78
C GLY A 298 -0.33 4.13 10.13
N ALA A 299 -0.45 4.56 11.39
CA ALA A 299 -1.48 5.51 11.78
C ALA A 299 -1.25 6.86 11.05
N PRO A 300 -2.32 7.51 10.55
CA PRO A 300 -2.19 8.76 9.80
C PRO A 300 -1.86 9.98 10.69
N ASP A 301 -1.83 9.82 12.02
CA ASP A 301 -1.84 10.87 13.02
C ASP A 301 -0.62 11.79 13.02
N ARG A 302 0.54 11.33 12.53
CA ARG A 302 1.77 12.15 12.44
C ARG A 302 1.76 13.15 11.28
N TYR A 303 0.89 12.99 10.29
CA TYR A 303 0.94 13.75 9.04
C TYR A 303 -0.34 14.53 8.80
N GLU A 304 -0.22 15.69 8.14
CA GLU A 304 -1.31 16.33 7.43
C GLU A 304 -1.41 15.74 6.03
N TRP A 305 -2.62 15.30 5.65
CA TRP A 305 -2.86 14.60 4.40
C TRP A 305 -3.61 15.50 3.40
N LYS A 306 -3.01 15.67 2.23
CA LYS A 306 -3.56 16.48 1.14
C LYS A 306 -3.83 15.62 -0.09
N LEU A 307 -5.07 15.65 -0.55
CA LEU A 307 -5.43 15.16 -1.89
C LEU A 307 -4.89 16.15 -2.93
N VAL A 308 -3.97 15.69 -3.78
CA VAL A 308 -3.43 16.50 -4.88
C VAL A 308 -4.29 16.36 -6.14
N GLY A 309 -4.85 15.17 -6.37
CA GLY A 309 -5.67 14.85 -7.53
C GLY A 309 -5.23 13.57 -8.22
N LYS A 310 -5.59 13.41 -9.49
CA LYS A 310 -5.18 12.26 -10.30
C LYS A 310 -4.04 12.61 -11.27
N LYS A 311 -3.23 11.62 -11.61
CA LYS A 311 -2.22 11.69 -12.68
C LYS A 311 -2.21 10.40 -13.49
N GLU A 312 -1.71 10.47 -14.72
CA GLU A 312 -1.37 9.30 -15.53
C GLU A 312 0.15 9.11 -15.44
N ILE A 313 0.60 8.05 -14.76
CA ILE A 313 2.02 7.75 -14.58
C ILE A 313 2.31 6.28 -14.82
N TYR A 314 3.56 5.97 -15.12
CA TYR A 314 3.99 4.58 -15.20
C TYR A 314 4.11 4.02 -13.78
N ILE A 315 3.52 2.84 -13.55
CA ILE A 315 3.62 2.12 -12.28
C ILE A 315 4.02 0.67 -12.53
N PRO A 316 4.71 0.01 -11.58
CA PRO A 316 4.93 -1.42 -11.65
C PRO A 316 3.60 -2.17 -11.46
N TYR A 317 3.07 -2.75 -12.54
CA TYR A 317 1.80 -3.46 -12.56
C TYR A 317 1.91 -4.79 -13.31
N ASN A 318 1.11 -5.79 -12.92
CA ASN A 318 1.13 -7.13 -13.54
C ASN A 318 2.53 -7.77 -13.60
N ASN A 319 3.34 -7.66 -12.54
CA ASN A 319 4.73 -8.11 -12.52
C ASN A 319 4.88 -9.63 -12.29
N TYR A 320 4.14 -10.46 -13.03
CA TYR A 320 4.19 -11.92 -12.89
C TYR A 320 5.58 -12.50 -13.17
N LYS A 321 6.28 -11.97 -14.18
CA LYS A 321 7.65 -12.38 -14.53
C LYS A 321 8.65 -12.16 -13.39
N LEU A 322 8.44 -11.16 -12.54
CA LEU A 322 9.29 -10.89 -11.38
C LEU A 322 9.13 -11.95 -10.29
N ASP A 323 7.94 -12.55 -10.17
CA ASP A 323 7.60 -13.59 -9.18
C ASP A 323 7.80 -15.03 -9.69
N ASP A 324 8.22 -15.18 -10.96
CA ASP A 324 8.37 -16.47 -11.62
C ASP A 324 9.49 -17.31 -10.94
N PRO A 325 9.21 -18.55 -10.51
CA PRO A 325 10.16 -19.40 -9.80
C PRO A 325 11.35 -19.90 -10.66
N SER A 326 11.25 -19.77 -11.98
CA SER A 326 12.37 -20.04 -12.90
C SER A 326 13.44 -18.95 -12.81
N VAL A 327 13.08 -17.73 -12.41
CA VAL A 327 13.99 -16.61 -12.27
C VAL A 327 14.69 -16.67 -10.91
N LYS A 328 16.03 -16.67 -10.92
CA LYS A 328 16.85 -16.80 -9.71
C LYS A 328 17.24 -15.45 -9.13
N TYR A 329 17.50 -15.41 -7.82
CA TYR A 329 17.91 -14.17 -7.16
C TYR A 329 19.22 -13.61 -7.73
N SER A 330 20.11 -14.46 -8.24
CA SER A 330 21.33 -14.03 -8.95
C SER A 330 21.06 -13.26 -10.25
N GLN A 331 19.88 -13.43 -10.85
CA GLN A 331 19.44 -12.69 -12.04
C GLN A 331 18.67 -11.42 -11.66
N LEU A 332 17.95 -11.43 -10.53
CA LEU A 332 17.13 -10.31 -10.05
C LEU A 332 17.93 -9.25 -9.31
N LEU A 333 18.81 -9.67 -8.40
CA LEU A 333 19.52 -8.80 -7.46
C LEU A 333 20.79 -8.24 -8.11
N THR A 334 20.61 -7.23 -8.96
CA THR A 334 21.72 -6.49 -9.56
C THR A 334 22.23 -5.37 -8.63
N PRO A 335 23.44 -4.83 -8.86
CA PRO A 335 23.87 -3.60 -8.19
C PRO A 335 22.87 -2.46 -8.42
N ASN A 336 22.76 -1.53 -7.46
CA ASN A 336 22.04 -0.25 -7.54
C ASN A 336 20.50 -0.28 -7.57
N HIS A 337 19.90 -1.22 -8.30
CA HIS A 337 18.45 -1.42 -8.42
C HIS A 337 18.16 -2.89 -8.81
N ILE A 338 16.91 -3.33 -8.70
CA ILE A 338 16.50 -4.65 -9.20
C ILE A 338 16.67 -4.73 -10.72
N ASN A 339 16.87 -5.93 -11.27
CA ASN A 339 17.07 -6.11 -12.69
C ASN A 339 15.83 -5.68 -13.50
N PRO A 340 15.94 -4.63 -14.34
CA PRO A 340 14.79 -4.12 -15.09
C PRO A 340 14.21 -5.08 -16.13
N ASP A 341 14.94 -6.11 -16.56
CA ASP A 341 14.46 -7.08 -17.56
C ASP A 341 13.30 -7.95 -17.07
N TYR A 342 13.08 -7.97 -15.75
CA TYR A 342 12.00 -8.69 -15.10
C TYR A 342 10.89 -7.77 -14.59
N MET A 343 11.06 -6.44 -14.76
CA MET A 343 10.05 -5.47 -14.40
C MET A 343 9.07 -5.25 -15.54
N ARG A 344 7.82 -4.98 -15.19
CA ARG A 344 6.76 -4.55 -16.10
C ARG A 344 6.16 -3.26 -15.56
N TYR A 345 6.18 -2.22 -16.40
CA TYR A 345 5.53 -0.96 -16.11
C TYR A 345 4.38 -0.73 -17.09
N GLU A 346 3.27 -0.26 -16.56
CA GLU A 346 2.09 0.09 -17.33
C GLU A 346 1.69 1.53 -16.99
N LEU A 347 1.09 2.25 -17.94
CA LEU A 347 0.55 3.58 -17.67
C LEU A 347 -0.80 3.44 -16.97
N HIS A 348 -0.94 3.97 -15.76
CA HIS A 348 -2.19 3.92 -15.01
C HIS A 348 -2.60 5.31 -14.55
N ARG A 349 -3.92 5.48 -14.36
CA ARG A 349 -4.42 6.60 -13.57
C ARG A 349 -4.17 6.28 -12.11
N VAL A 350 -3.56 7.22 -11.40
CA VAL A 350 -3.27 7.11 -9.97
C VAL A 350 -3.83 8.32 -9.24
N TRP A 351 -4.24 8.11 -8.00
CA TRP A 351 -4.44 9.17 -7.04
C TRP A 351 -3.11 9.59 -6.41
N VAL A 352 -2.90 10.88 -6.26
CA VAL A 352 -1.72 11.45 -5.61
C VAL A 352 -2.13 12.05 -4.28
N VAL A 353 -1.50 11.56 -3.21
CA VAL A 353 -1.68 12.08 -1.85
C VAL A 353 -0.34 12.50 -1.28
N GLU A 354 -0.31 13.69 -0.67
CA GLU A 354 0.86 14.21 0.03
C GLU A 354 0.64 14.14 1.55
N ALA A 355 1.65 13.66 2.26
CA ALA A 355 1.71 13.62 3.71
C ALA A 355 2.81 14.59 4.16
N THR A 356 2.47 15.63 4.93
CA THR A 356 3.44 16.59 5.50
C THR A 356 3.50 16.42 7.00
N LEU A 357 4.70 16.25 7.58
CA LEU A 357 4.85 15.97 9.00
C LEU A 357 4.28 17.14 9.83
N LYS A 358 3.42 16.84 10.80
CA LYS A 358 2.80 17.85 11.66
C LYS A 358 3.85 18.56 12.53
N PRO A 359 3.65 19.85 12.86
CA PRO A 359 4.49 20.54 13.83
C PRO A 359 4.57 19.77 15.16
N GLY A 360 5.79 19.56 15.66
CA GLY A 360 6.03 18.84 16.92
C GLY A 360 5.99 17.31 16.82
N ALA A 361 5.47 16.73 15.72
CA ALA A 361 5.59 15.31 15.45
C ALA A 361 7.04 14.94 15.08
N ARG A 362 7.42 13.69 15.32
CA ARG A 362 8.74 13.16 14.93
C ARG A 362 8.56 12.07 13.89
N HIS A 363 9.34 12.12 12.82
CA HIS A 363 9.53 11.04 11.87
C HIS A 363 10.81 11.29 11.09
N ILE A 364 11.43 10.23 10.55
CA ILE A 364 12.57 10.37 9.65
C ILE A 364 12.21 10.99 8.28
N TYR A 365 10.91 11.02 7.95
CA TYR A 365 10.38 11.59 6.71
C TYR A 365 9.57 12.84 7.03
N GLY A 366 10.03 13.99 6.57
CA GLY A 366 9.35 15.28 6.73
C GLY A 366 8.18 15.45 5.75
N LYS A 367 8.27 14.81 4.58
CA LYS A 367 7.19 14.73 3.59
C LYS A 367 7.20 13.38 2.88
N ARG A 368 6.01 12.92 2.48
CA ARG A 368 5.83 11.75 1.60
C ARG A 368 4.84 12.09 0.50
N THR A 369 5.04 11.52 -0.68
CA THR A 369 4.06 11.53 -1.77
C THR A 369 3.78 10.09 -2.14
N LEU A 370 2.53 9.66 -1.99
CA LEU A 370 2.09 8.30 -2.35
C LEU A 370 1.25 8.36 -3.63
N TYR A 371 1.43 7.36 -4.49
CA TYR A 371 0.72 7.20 -5.75
C TYR A 371 -0.09 5.91 -5.68
N LEU A 372 -1.40 6.06 -5.49
CA LEU A 372 -2.33 4.95 -5.31
C LEU A 372 -2.98 4.62 -6.65
N ASP A 373 -2.81 3.38 -7.11
CA ASP A 373 -3.50 2.86 -8.28
C ASP A 373 -5.02 3.03 -8.11
N GLU A 374 -5.66 3.61 -9.13
CA GLU A 374 -7.07 3.95 -9.07
C GLU A 374 -7.98 2.71 -9.06
N ASP A 375 -7.55 1.61 -9.70
CA ASP A 375 -8.36 0.39 -9.80
C ASP A 375 -8.22 -0.55 -8.60
N SER A 376 -7.19 -0.39 -7.76
CA SER A 376 -6.95 -1.25 -6.59
C SER A 376 -6.88 -0.53 -5.25
N TRP A 377 -6.67 0.78 -5.22
CA TRP A 377 -6.31 1.58 -4.03
C TRP A 377 -4.94 1.24 -3.42
N SER A 378 -4.17 0.33 -4.02
CA SER A 378 -2.81 0.05 -3.58
C SER A 378 -1.86 1.17 -3.96
N ALA A 379 -1.03 1.61 -3.01
CA ALA A 379 0.12 2.46 -3.30
C ALA A 379 1.10 1.64 -4.14
N ALA A 380 1.36 2.09 -5.36
CA ALA A 380 2.32 1.46 -6.27
C ALA A 380 3.70 2.13 -6.19
N LEU A 381 3.73 3.42 -5.87
CA LEU A 381 4.96 4.21 -5.72
C LEU A 381 4.87 5.11 -4.48
N ALA A 382 6.02 5.41 -3.88
CA ALA A 382 6.15 6.37 -2.79
C ALA A 382 7.48 7.14 -2.86
N ASP A 383 7.41 8.46 -2.85
CA ASP A 383 8.57 9.35 -2.78
C ASP A 383 8.64 10.00 -1.39
N ASN A 384 9.72 9.73 -0.66
CA ASN A 384 9.91 10.15 0.72
C ASN A 384 11.06 11.16 0.83
N TYR A 385 10.77 12.29 1.49
CA TYR A 385 11.67 13.42 1.64
C TYR A 385 12.08 13.56 3.10
N ASP A 386 13.35 13.91 3.33
CA ASP A 386 13.88 14.16 4.67
C ASP A 386 13.33 15.48 5.26
N ASN A 387 13.70 15.77 6.51
CA ASN A 387 13.26 16.99 7.21
C ASN A 387 13.86 18.29 6.63
N ARG A 388 14.75 18.22 5.64
CA ARG A 388 15.27 19.37 4.87
C ARG A 388 14.58 19.53 3.52
N GLY A 389 13.61 18.66 3.20
CA GLY A 389 12.91 18.65 1.92
C GLY A 389 13.69 17.98 0.79
N GLN A 390 14.80 17.28 1.08
CA GLN A 390 15.55 16.54 0.08
C GLN A 390 14.87 15.19 -0.17
N LEU A 391 14.64 14.85 -1.44
CA LEU A 391 14.20 13.51 -1.82
C LEU A 391 15.27 12.50 -1.39
N TRP A 392 14.90 11.58 -0.50
CA TRP A 392 15.81 10.61 0.09
C TRP A 392 15.53 9.20 -0.41
N ARG A 393 14.26 8.77 -0.34
CA ARG A 393 13.89 7.40 -0.71
C ARG A 393 12.78 7.39 -1.74
N THR A 394 12.88 6.47 -2.69
CA THR A 394 11.80 6.15 -3.61
C THR A 394 11.52 4.66 -3.55
N ASN A 395 10.25 4.32 -3.32
CA ASN A 395 9.83 2.97 -3.07
C ASN A 395 8.80 2.56 -4.12
N MET A 396 8.82 1.29 -4.48
CA MET A 396 7.96 0.69 -5.49
C MET A 396 7.31 -0.57 -4.92
N GLN A 397 6.03 -0.76 -5.21
CA GLN A 397 5.31 -1.97 -4.83
C GLN A 397 4.78 -2.60 -6.11
N THR A 398 5.33 -3.77 -6.45
CA THR A 398 4.80 -4.53 -7.57
C THR A 398 3.48 -5.21 -7.18
N SER A 399 2.66 -5.50 -8.19
CA SER A 399 1.38 -6.18 -8.03
C SER A 399 1.20 -7.30 -9.05
N VAL A 400 0.39 -8.28 -8.66
CA VAL A 400 -0.22 -9.29 -9.53
C VAL A 400 -1.67 -9.47 -9.11
N TYR A 401 -2.51 -10.00 -9.99
CA TYR A 401 -3.87 -10.36 -9.62
C TYR A 401 -3.89 -11.79 -9.06
N ALA A 402 -4.33 -11.95 -7.82
CA ALA A 402 -4.40 -13.24 -7.15
C ALA A 402 -5.72 -13.95 -7.52
N TYR A 403 -5.63 -14.91 -8.45
CA TYR A 403 -6.81 -15.54 -9.08
C TYR A 403 -7.76 -16.25 -8.12
N ASP A 404 -7.23 -16.89 -7.09
CA ASP A 404 -7.96 -17.65 -6.08
C ASP A 404 -8.78 -16.76 -5.15
N ILE A 405 -8.21 -15.63 -4.72
CA ILE A 405 -8.86 -14.69 -3.81
C ILE A 405 -9.52 -13.50 -4.53
N GLN A 406 -9.33 -13.41 -5.84
CA GLN A 406 -9.95 -12.44 -6.75
C GLN A 406 -9.70 -10.98 -6.36
N VAL A 407 -8.48 -10.65 -5.98
CA VAL A 407 -8.05 -9.27 -5.67
C VAL A 407 -6.64 -9.02 -6.21
N ASN A 408 -6.32 -7.74 -6.43
CA ASN A 408 -4.93 -7.34 -6.67
C ASN A 408 -4.12 -7.54 -5.40
N GLN A 409 -3.00 -8.26 -5.51
CA GLN A 409 -2.13 -8.60 -4.40
C GLN A 409 -0.79 -7.90 -4.56
N ALA A 410 -0.37 -7.19 -3.51
CA ALA A 410 0.97 -6.64 -3.39
C ALA A 410 2.02 -7.77 -3.34
N ARG A 411 3.05 -7.68 -4.19
CA ARG A 411 4.13 -8.65 -4.32
C ARG A 411 5.47 -8.06 -3.88
N VAL A 412 6.55 -8.28 -4.63
CA VAL A 412 7.88 -7.74 -4.31
C VAL A 412 7.80 -6.23 -4.12
N ALA A 413 8.35 -5.75 -3.01
CA ALA A 413 8.48 -4.33 -2.70
C ALA A 413 9.95 -3.92 -2.79
N LEU A 414 10.20 -2.75 -3.35
CA LEU A 414 11.54 -2.21 -3.56
C LEU A 414 11.66 -0.90 -2.79
N PHE A 415 12.70 -0.76 -1.98
CA PHE A 415 12.97 0.47 -1.23
C PHE A 415 14.34 0.97 -1.62
N HIS A 416 14.45 2.13 -2.25
CA HIS A 416 15.72 2.69 -2.70
C HIS A 416 16.15 3.85 -1.82
N ASP A 417 17.39 3.82 -1.34
CA ASP A 417 18.04 4.97 -0.73
C ASP A 417 18.85 5.71 -1.79
N LEU A 418 18.34 6.86 -2.23
CA LEU A 418 18.92 7.65 -3.31
C LEU A 418 20.20 8.39 -2.87
N ILE A 419 20.47 8.49 -1.57
CA ILE A 419 21.69 9.11 -1.04
C ILE A 419 22.79 8.04 -0.97
N ALA A 420 22.53 6.93 -0.28
CA ALA A 420 23.49 5.86 -0.06
C ALA A 420 23.74 5.00 -1.32
N GLY A 421 22.77 4.96 -2.25
CA GLY A 421 22.84 4.13 -3.46
C GLY A 421 22.59 2.64 -3.21
N SER A 422 21.93 2.31 -2.12
CA SER A 422 21.54 0.95 -1.75
C SER A 422 20.04 0.75 -1.96
N TYR A 423 19.60 -0.49 -2.13
CA TYR A 423 18.18 -0.82 -2.15
C TYR A 423 17.87 -2.12 -1.42
N LEU A 424 16.64 -2.24 -0.94
CA LEU A 424 16.04 -3.47 -0.40
C LEU A 424 15.04 -4.02 -1.41
N ALA A 425 15.15 -5.31 -1.73
CA ALA A 425 14.08 -6.12 -2.29
C ALA A 425 13.43 -6.94 -1.15
N ASP A 426 12.15 -6.69 -0.88
CA ASP A 426 11.35 -7.32 0.17
C ASP A 426 10.28 -8.24 -0.46
N ARG A 427 9.85 -9.25 0.30
CA ARG A 427 8.81 -10.24 -0.07
C ARG A 427 9.11 -11.03 -1.35
N MET A 428 10.39 -11.32 -1.61
CA MET A 428 10.75 -12.23 -2.69
C MET A 428 10.39 -13.66 -2.31
N ALA A 429 9.84 -14.40 -3.27
CA ALA A 429 9.46 -15.79 -3.06
C ALA A 429 9.94 -16.70 -4.18
N ASN A 430 10.70 -16.25 -5.17
CA ASN A 430 11.05 -17.06 -6.36
C ASN A 430 11.68 -18.41 -6.00
N GLU A 431 12.50 -18.44 -4.93
CA GLU A 431 13.19 -19.64 -4.45
C GLU A 431 12.52 -20.26 -3.21
N GLN A 432 11.26 -19.89 -2.94
CA GLN A 432 10.43 -20.40 -1.84
C GLN A 432 9.18 -21.13 -2.37
N GLN A 433 8.39 -21.71 -1.47
CA GLN A 433 7.05 -22.20 -1.82
C GLN A 433 6.09 -21.04 -2.13
N PRO A 434 5.06 -21.24 -2.96
CA PRO A 434 4.05 -20.22 -3.21
C PRO A 434 3.39 -19.76 -1.90
N PRO A 435 3.24 -18.44 -1.68
CA PRO A 435 2.46 -17.91 -0.58
C PRO A 435 1.05 -18.51 -0.54
N GLN A 436 0.62 -18.91 0.64
CA GLN A 436 -0.68 -19.53 0.88
C GLN A 436 -1.67 -18.45 1.32
N LEU A 437 -2.68 -18.18 0.50
CA LEU A 437 -3.67 -17.13 0.75
C LEU A 437 -5.04 -17.74 1.08
N ASN A 438 -5.68 -17.26 2.14
CA ASN A 438 -7.01 -17.72 2.59
C ASN A 438 -7.11 -19.22 2.91
N THR A 439 -5.99 -19.88 3.23
CA THR A 439 -5.92 -21.31 3.58
C THR A 439 -5.42 -21.57 5.00
N ALA A 440 -5.28 -20.52 5.82
CA ALA A 440 -4.76 -20.66 7.18
C ALA A 440 -5.56 -21.64 8.04
N LYS A 441 -4.82 -22.35 8.89
CA LYS A 441 -5.34 -23.29 9.90
C LYS A 441 -5.27 -22.71 11.31
N TYR A 442 -5.08 -21.40 11.41
CA TYR A 442 -4.98 -20.66 12.66
C TYR A 442 -6.11 -19.63 12.77
N ASP A 443 -6.46 -19.29 14.01
CA ASP A 443 -7.46 -18.29 14.39
C ASP A 443 -6.81 -17.16 15.21
N ASP A 444 -7.61 -16.25 15.76
CA ASP A 444 -7.12 -15.13 16.58
C ASP A 444 -6.27 -15.58 17.79
N ASN A 445 -6.57 -16.75 18.36
CA ASN A 445 -5.87 -17.29 19.54
C ASN A 445 -4.43 -17.72 19.23
N TYR A 446 -4.11 -17.94 17.95
CA TYR A 446 -2.75 -18.22 17.51
C TYR A 446 -1.81 -17.02 17.74
N PHE A 447 -2.32 -15.80 17.68
CA PHE A 447 -1.53 -14.56 17.70
C PHE A 447 -1.32 -13.99 19.11
N THR A 448 -1.11 -14.87 20.09
CA THR A 448 -0.92 -14.49 21.49
C THR A 448 0.56 -14.48 21.87
N ALA A 449 0.92 -13.64 22.85
CA ALA A 449 2.26 -13.65 23.45
C ALA A 449 2.62 -15.03 24.06
N ALA A 450 1.61 -15.78 24.52
CA ALA A 450 1.79 -17.14 25.02
C ALA A 450 2.17 -18.11 23.90
N ASN A 451 1.47 -18.07 22.76
CA ASN A 451 1.81 -18.92 21.61
C ASN A 451 3.16 -18.53 20.99
N MET A 452 3.46 -17.23 20.88
CA MET A 452 4.78 -16.74 20.46
C MET A 452 5.92 -17.34 21.29
N ARG A 453 5.74 -17.46 22.61
CA ARG A 453 6.73 -18.11 23.48
C ARG A 453 6.89 -19.60 23.16
N LYS A 454 5.80 -20.31 22.83
CA LYS A 454 5.85 -21.73 22.44
C LYS A 454 6.58 -21.93 21.12
N LEU A 455 6.33 -21.06 20.13
CA LEU A 455 6.98 -21.13 18.82
C LEU A 455 8.48 -20.81 18.86
N GLY A 456 8.89 -19.97 19.82
CA GLY A 456 10.29 -19.60 20.00
C GLY A 456 11.13 -20.59 20.81
N GLN A 457 10.50 -21.57 21.47
CA GLN A 457 11.18 -22.66 22.20
C GLN A 457 11.60 -23.76 21.24
#